data_AF-A0A3G8R0C8-F1
#
_entry.id   AF-A0A3G8R0C8-F1
#
_cell.length_a   1.000
_cell.length_b   1.000
_cell.length_c   1.000
_cell.angle_alpha   90.00
_cell.angle_beta   90.00
_cell.angle_gamma   90.00
#
_symmetry.space_group_name_H-M   'P 1'
#
loop_
_entity.id
_entity.type
_entity.pdbx_description
1 polymer ?
#
loop_
_entity_poly.entity_id
_entity_poly.type
_entity_poly.pdbx_seq_one_letter_code
_entity_poly.pdbx_strand_id
1 'polypeptide(L)'
;MKMSLGTKMVTAFVSISAITYGTSAFFIFVLKDWLAHGTQEWVYTSIILLLGVLWSGILGWLISKLLTRPIVRLAKAAEEASSGNLSVVIPERRSDDEIKVLYDAFRHLMLNIKDMFNEISYSTRTTSQSAENLSLAIVQATAQIESMSTVVEDILDGVEQQKQASAQSIKTADRMLGDFKMMRSKSGHMLELSGHMEHSVDSTQTVFSSLMDGMGELTASHSRSQQVIARLEKEASQIEAITSTVKDIAEQTHLLALNASIEAARAGEEGNGFAVVAHQIRALAAQSTESVQQINAIVSRVQSQIVETVELMHQQTSLVSAEAERTSSVDQTLNRLNAIVREFVESIRTMEEAVTEQTNRVDQTFEQIHRIQQMSGAFSEGAHKIYTAAHEETAIMQEISSSSEDLKVLTNKLMMKTRGINYN
;
A
#
# COMPACT_ATOMS: atom_id res chain seq x y z
N MET A 1 23.01 97.00 3.83
CA MET A 1 21.56 97.06 4.06
C MET A 1 20.89 97.04 2.69
N LYS A 2 20.10 96.01 2.36
CA LYS A 2 19.43 95.91 1.06
C LYS A 2 18.42 97.05 0.96
N MET A 3 18.51 97.90 -0.06
CA MET A 3 17.50 98.93 -0.29
C MET A 3 16.23 98.24 -0.78
N SER A 4 15.14 98.38 -0.02
CA SER A 4 13.86 97.80 -0.40
C SER A 4 13.40 98.32 -1.75
N LEU A 5 12.59 97.57 -2.51
CA LEU A 5 11.97 98.06 -3.74
C LEU A 5 11.28 99.42 -3.53
N GLY A 6 10.60 99.59 -2.39
CA GLY A 6 10.03 100.87 -1.98
C GLY A 6 11.09 101.94 -1.77
N THR A 7 12.19 101.63 -1.08
CA THR A 7 13.33 102.53 -0.92
C THR A 7 13.98 102.87 -2.26
N LYS A 8 14.14 101.91 -3.17
CA LYS A 8 14.68 102.12 -4.53
C LYS A 8 13.79 103.00 -5.38
N MET A 9 12.46 102.80 -5.30
CA MET A 9 11.49 103.67 -5.94
C MET A 9 11.58 105.07 -5.37
N VAL A 10 11.59 105.23 -4.04
CA VAL A 10 11.71 106.53 -3.39
C VAL A 10 13.02 107.20 -3.75
N THR A 11 14.16 106.51 -3.68
CA THR A 11 15.45 107.10 -4.10
C THR A 11 15.50 107.38 -5.59
N ALA A 12 14.88 106.55 -6.44
CA ALA A 12 14.77 106.83 -7.87
C ALA A 12 13.95 108.09 -8.13
N PHE A 13 12.79 108.23 -7.48
CA PHE A 13 11.95 109.43 -7.58
C PHE A 13 12.66 110.66 -7.02
N VAL A 14 13.36 110.53 -5.89
CA VAL A 14 14.12 111.63 -5.27
C VAL A 14 15.32 112.01 -6.14
N SER A 15 16.06 111.04 -6.70
CA SER A 15 17.17 111.31 -7.63
C SER A 15 16.67 111.92 -8.94
N ILE A 16 15.56 111.43 -9.51
CA ILE A 16 14.94 112.05 -10.68
C ILE A 16 14.53 113.48 -10.35
N SER A 17 13.87 113.71 -9.22
CA SER A 17 13.41 115.04 -8.81
C SER A 17 14.60 115.98 -8.56
N ALA A 18 15.66 115.50 -7.89
CA ALA A 18 16.88 116.26 -7.64
C ALA A 18 17.63 116.60 -8.92
N ILE A 19 17.74 115.66 -9.87
CA ILE A 19 18.34 115.91 -11.19
C ILE A 19 17.46 116.88 -11.99
N THR A 20 16.14 116.70 -11.98
CA THR A 20 15.21 117.53 -12.77
C THR A 20 15.13 118.95 -12.23
N TYR A 21 14.94 119.12 -10.92
CA TYR A 21 14.94 120.44 -10.29
C TYR A 21 16.32 121.08 -10.30
N GLY A 22 17.39 120.30 -10.08
CA GLY A 22 18.77 120.79 -10.11
C GLY A 22 19.21 121.26 -11.50
N THR A 23 18.90 120.48 -12.56
CA THR A 23 19.16 120.92 -13.95
C THR A 23 18.30 122.12 -14.31
N SER A 24 17.01 122.12 -13.96
CA SER A 24 16.13 123.27 -14.21
C SER A 24 16.64 124.53 -13.49
N ALA A 25 17.04 124.42 -12.22
CA ALA A 25 17.60 125.53 -11.45
C ALA A 25 18.93 126.02 -12.04
N PHE A 26 19.81 125.13 -12.50
CA PHE A 26 21.07 125.51 -13.15
C PHE A 26 20.83 126.29 -14.45
N PHE A 27 19.91 125.83 -15.31
CA PHE A 27 19.55 126.54 -16.54
C PHE A 27 18.85 127.88 -16.28
N ILE A 28 18.08 128.01 -15.19
CA ILE A 28 17.37 129.25 -14.82
C ILE A 28 18.29 130.27 -14.13
N PHE A 29 19.14 129.85 -13.18
CA PHE A 29 19.91 130.76 -12.33
C PHE A 29 21.35 131.00 -12.79
N VAL A 30 21.97 130.05 -13.50
CA VAL A 30 23.39 130.16 -13.90
C VAL A 30 23.51 130.43 -15.40
N LEU A 31 22.80 129.66 -16.23
CA LEU A 31 22.98 129.71 -17.68
C LEU A 31 22.13 130.78 -18.38
N LYS A 32 21.14 131.35 -17.68
CA LYS A 32 20.19 132.34 -18.23
C LYS A 32 20.91 133.56 -18.82
N ASP A 33 21.88 134.10 -18.09
CA ASP A 33 22.62 135.30 -18.51
C ASP A 33 23.48 135.05 -19.76
N TRP A 34 23.83 133.79 -20.06
CA TRP A 34 24.65 133.46 -21.23
C TRP A 34 23.79 133.08 -22.45
N LEU A 35 22.70 132.34 -22.25
CA LEU A 35 21.89 131.77 -23.32
C LEU A 35 20.74 132.66 -23.81
N ALA A 36 20.23 133.59 -22.99
CA ALA A 36 18.95 134.25 -23.20
C ALA A 36 19.04 135.77 -23.49
N HIS A 37 20.04 136.22 -24.25
CA HIS A 37 20.16 137.61 -24.70
C HIS A 37 19.07 137.96 -25.73
N GLY A 38 17.87 138.33 -25.27
CA GLY A 38 16.79 138.87 -26.11
C GLY A 38 15.41 138.22 -25.96
N THR A 39 15.23 137.24 -25.07
CA THR A 39 13.92 136.57 -24.85
C THR A 39 13.24 137.06 -23.56
N GLN A 40 11.91 137.22 -23.58
CA GLN A 40 11.14 137.59 -22.38
C GLN A 40 11.29 136.54 -21.26
N GLU A 41 11.50 136.99 -20.03
CA GLU A 41 11.88 136.11 -18.89
C GLU A 41 10.91 134.97 -18.62
N TRP A 42 9.60 135.23 -18.79
CA TRP A 42 8.56 134.23 -18.56
C TRP A 42 8.62 133.11 -19.62
N VAL A 43 9.00 133.42 -20.87
CA VAL A 43 9.09 132.44 -21.97
C VAL A 43 10.23 131.46 -21.76
N TYR A 44 11.42 131.94 -21.39
CA TYR A 44 12.59 131.08 -21.13
C TYR A 44 12.34 130.13 -19.95
N THR A 45 11.74 130.64 -18.86
CA THR A 45 11.42 129.84 -17.67
C THR A 45 10.39 128.76 -17.98
N SER A 46 9.34 129.08 -18.75
CA SER A 46 8.33 128.09 -19.17
C SER A 46 8.91 126.98 -20.05
N ILE A 47 9.86 127.29 -20.94
CA ILE A 47 10.51 126.29 -21.81
C ILE A 47 11.34 125.30 -20.98
N ILE A 48 12.12 125.78 -20.01
CA ILE A 48 12.94 124.92 -19.15
C ILE A 48 12.06 124.02 -18.27
N LEU A 49 10.98 124.56 -17.70
CA LEU A 49 10.04 123.74 -16.92
C LEU A 49 9.39 122.65 -17.78
N LEU A 50 9.04 122.97 -19.03
CA LEU A 50 8.48 122.00 -19.97
C LEU A 50 9.50 120.92 -20.37
N LEU A 51 10.76 121.29 -20.60
CA LEU A 51 11.87 120.35 -20.79
C LEU A 51 12.12 119.48 -19.56
N GLY A 52 12.01 120.03 -18.35
CA GLY A 52 12.11 119.29 -17.09
C GLY A 52 10.99 118.26 -16.92
N VAL A 53 9.76 118.59 -17.30
CA VAL A 53 8.64 117.64 -17.35
C VAL A 53 8.92 116.53 -18.38
N LEU A 54 9.43 116.88 -19.55
CA LEU A 54 9.77 115.92 -20.60
C LEU A 54 10.89 114.97 -20.15
N TRP A 55 11.94 115.52 -19.52
CA TRP A 55 13.08 114.76 -19.01
C TRP A 55 12.71 113.83 -17.85
N SER A 56 11.90 114.31 -16.90
CA SER A 56 11.37 113.46 -15.82
C SER A 56 10.47 112.33 -16.34
N GLY A 57 9.69 112.58 -17.41
CA GLY A 57 8.92 111.53 -18.09
C GLY A 57 9.80 110.43 -18.71
N ILE A 58 10.91 110.81 -19.38
CA ILE A 58 11.87 109.86 -19.97
C ILE A 58 12.55 109.02 -18.89
N LEU A 59 13.05 109.66 -17.82
CA LEU A 59 13.70 108.96 -16.71
C LEU A 59 12.73 108.05 -15.95
N GLY A 60 11.50 108.52 -15.71
CA GLY A 60 10.42 107.74 -15.10
C GLY A 60 10.08 106.50 -15.93
N TRP A 61 9.98 106.65 -17.25
CA TRP A 61 9.78 105.51 -18.16
C TRP A 61 10.94 104.52 -18.12
N LEU A 62 12.19 104.99 -18.07
CA LEU A 62 13.37 104.14 -18.06
C LEU A 62 13.49 103.31 -16.76
N ILE A 63 13.20 103.93 -15.61
CA ILE A 63 13.16 103.25 -14.31
C ILE A 63 11.97 102.30 -14.21
N SER A 64 10.78 102.73 -14.66
CA SER A 64 9.60 101.86 -14.74
C SER A 64 9.89 100.62 -15.59
N LYS A 65 10.50 100.80 -16.77
CA LYS A 65 10.90 99.71 -17.65
C LYS A 65 11.93 98.77 -17.01
N LEU A 66 12.84 99.29 -16.18
CA LEU A 66 13.85 98.49 -15.48
C LEU A 66 13.26 97.67 -14.33
N LEU A 67 12.26 98.20 -13.61
CA LEU A 67 11.60 97.52 -12.50
C LEU A 67 10.46 96.58 -12.95
N THR A 68 9.68 96.97 -13.94
CA THR A 68 8.49 96.23 -14.39
C THR A 68 8.81 95.07 -15.35
N ARG A 69 9.83 95.21 -16.22
CA ARG A 69 10.19 94.14 -17.17
C ARG A 69 10.49 92.78 -16.50
N PRO A 70 11.27 92.70 -15.40
CA PRO A 70 11.52 91.43 -14.72
C PRO A 70 10.26 90.80 -14.13
N ILE A 71 9.35 91.61 -13.60
CA ILE A 71 8.07 91.15 -13.03
C ILE A 71 7.16 90.61 -14.13
N VAL A 72 7.05 91.31 -15.27
CA VAL A 72 6.27 90.85 -16.43
C VAL A 72 6.83 89.55 -17.00
N ARG A 73 8.16 89.39 -17.05
CA ARG A 73 8.78 88.12 -17.47
C ARG A 73 8.47 86.97 -16.52
N LEU A 74 8.51 87.24 -15.21
CA LEU A 74 8.16 86.23 -14.21
C LEU A 74 6.67 85.87 -14.28
N ALA A 75 5.80 86.86 -14.51
CA ALA A 75 4.37 86.64 -14.72
C ALA A 75 4.10 85.77 -15.96
N LYS A 76 4.81 86.01 -17.07
CA LYS A 76 4.75 85.15 -18.27
C LYS A 76 5.26 83.74 -17.99
N ALA A 77 6.36 83.60 -17.26
CA ALA A 77 6.87 82.28 -16.86
C ALA A 77 5.87 81.53 -15.95
N ALA A 78 5.16 82.25 -15.07
CA ALA A 78 4.09 81.70 -14.25
C ALA A 78 2.85 81.33 -15.08
N GLU A 79 2.50 82.11 -16.09
CA GLU A 79 1.44 81.80 -17.04
C GLU A 79 1.76 80.54 -17.85
N GLU A 80 2.98 80.43 -18.39
CA GLU A 80 3.47 79.23 -19.07
C GLU A 80 3.49 78.01 -18.13
N ALA A 81 3.96 78.17 -16.89
CA ALA A 81 3.91 77.11 -15.88
C ALA A 81 2.48 76.67 -15.54
N SER A 82 1.54 77.61 -15.44
CA SER A 82 0.12 77.33 -15.19
C SER A 82 -0.55 76.58 -16.34
N SER A 83 -0.05 76.76 -17.56
CA SER A 83 -0.48 76.00 -18.75
C SER A 83 0.13 74.59 -18.83
N GLY A 84 0.96 74.20 -17.86
CA GLY A 84 1.60 72.89 -17.81
C GLY A 84 3.00 72.83 -18.43
N ASN A 85 3.59 73.96 -18.84
CA ASN A 85 4.99 74.01 -19.30
C ASN A 85 5.93 74.32 -18.12
N LEU A 86 6.47 73.29 -17.50
CA LEU A 86 7.42 73.38 -16.39
C LEU A 86 8.89 73.46 -16.84
N SER A 87 9.16 73.36 -18.15
CA SER A 87 10.51 73.46 -18.72
C SER A 87 10.99 74.91 -18.94
N VAL A 88 10.22 75.90 -18.45
CA VAL A 88 10.55 77.32 -18.59
C VAL A 88 11.80 77.66 -17.78
N VAL A 89 12.84 78.14 -18.48
CA VAL A 89 14.09 78.55 -17.83
C VAL A 89 13.90 79.92 -17.19
N ILE A 90 13.97 79.96 -15.86
CA ILE A 90 13.97 81.20 -15.09
C ILE A 90 15.43 81.69 -14.97
N PRO A 91 15.83 82.76 -15.69
CA PRO A 91 17.22 83.21 -15.69
C PRO A 91 17.64 83.79 -14.33
N GLU A 92 18.90 83.58 -13.97
CA GLU A 92 19.45 84.09 -12.72
C GLU A 92 19.58 85.62 -12.75
N ARG A 93 19.08 86.27 -11.70
CA ARG A 93 19.15 87.73 -11.57
C ARG A 93 20.40 88.13 -10.79
N ARG A 94 21.24 88.97 -11.41
CA ARG A 94 22.47 89.50 -10.80
C ARG A 94 22.24 90.59 -9.74
N SER A 95 21.07 91.23 -9.71
CA SER A 95 20.78 92.32 -8.76
C SER A 95 20.23 91.76 -7.45
N ASP A 96 20.85 92.10 -6.32
CA ASP A 96 20.41 91.65 -4.99
C ASP A 96 19.28 92.52 -4.43
N ASP A 97 18.04 92.20 -4.83
CA ASP A 97 16.83 92.88 -4.37
C ASP A 97 15.63 91.96 -4.14
N GLU A 98 14.50 92.53 -3.71
CA GLU A 98 13.27 91.77 -3.42
C GLU A 98 12.75 91.03 -4.65
N ILE A 99 13.02 91.54 -5.86
CA ILE A 99 12.63 90.85 -7.09
C ILE A 99 13.51 89.61 -7.32
N LYS A 100 14.79 89.62 -6.91
CA LYS A 100 15.62 88.41 -6.89
C LYS A 100 15.07 87.38 -5.91
N VAL A 101 14.67 87.78 -4.70
CA VAL A 101 14.03 86.88 -3.74
C VAL A 101 12.77 86.23 -4.34
N LEU A 102 11.95 87.00 -5.07
CA LEU A 102 10.78 86.48 -5.77
C LEU A 102 11.15 85.51 -6.91
N TYR A 103 12.18 85.82 -7.69
CA TYR A 103 12.71 84.91 -8.74
C TYR A 103 13.22 83.60 -8.17
N ASP A 104 14.02 83.66 -7.09
CA ASP A 104 14.58 82.49 -6.42
C ASP A 104 13.47 81.62 -5.82
N ALA A 105 12.48 82.24 -5.14
CA ALA A 105 11.32 81.53 -4.60
C ALA A 105 10.49 80.84 -5.71
N PHE A 106 10.24 81.53 -6.83
CA PHE A 106 9.52 80.95 -7.96
C PHE A 106 10.33 79.82 -8.62
N ARG A 107 11.66 79.97 -8.74
CA ARG A 107 12.55 78.89 -9.23
C ARG A 107 12.50 77.66 -8.33
N HIS A 108 12.56 77.83 -7.02
CA HIS A 108 12.43 76.71 -6.06
C HIS A 108 11.06 76.04 -6.15
N LEU A 109 9.97 76.81 -6.29
CA LEU A 109 8.64 76.27 -6.53
C LEU A 109 8.60 75.42 -7.81
N MET A 110 9.16 75.90 -8.92
CA MET A 110 9.20 75.16 -10.17
C MET A 110 10.01 73.86 -10.08
N LEU A 111 11.16 73.88 -9.39
CA LEU A 111 11.96 72.69 -9.14
C LEU A 111 11.18 71.66 -8.31
N ASN A 112 10.57 72.08 -7.21
CA ASN A 112 9.78 71.18 -6.36
C ASN A 112 8.58 70.58 -7.12
N ILE A 113 7.88 71.38 -7.94
CA ILE A 113 6.78 70.87 -8.78
C ILE A 113 7.30 69.87 -9.82
N LYS A 114 8.44 70.14 -10.47
CA LYS A 114 9.07 69.21 -11.42
C LYS A 114 9.47 67.90 -10.75
N ASP A 115 10.08 67.95 -9.56
CA ASP A 115 10.46 66.76 -8.80
C ASP A 115 9.23 65.95 -8.36
N MET A 116 8.17 66.62 -7.88
CA MET A 116 6.90 65.97 -7.58
C MET A 116 6.30 65.26 -8.81
N PHE A 117 6.30 65.89 -9.99
CA PHE A 117 5.78 65.24 -11.21
C PHE A 117 6.63 64.06 -11.66
N ASN A 118 7.95 64.14 -11.53
CA ASN A 118 8.85 63.01 -11.77
C ASN A 118 8.56 61.84 -10.83
N GLU A 119 8.40 62.10 -9.54
CA GLU A 119 8.10 61.09 -8.53
C GLU A 119 6.71 60.46 -8.75
N ILE A 120 5.68 61.28 -9.07
CA ILE A 120 4.35 60.79 -9.44
C ILE A 120 4.43 59.92 -10.70
N SER A 121 5.15 60.36 -11.73
CA SER A 121 5.31 59.60 -12.99
C SER A 121 5.99 58.25 -12.75
N TYR A 122 7.08 58.23 -11.97
CA TYR A 122 7.79 57.01 -11.59
C TYR A 122 6.91 56.07 -10.75
N SER A 123 6.23 56.61 -9.73
CA SER A 123 5.34 55.84 -8.85
C SER A 123 4.17 55.25 -9.63
N THR A 124 3.55 56.05 -10.51
CA THR A 124 2.46 55.62 -11.40
C THR A 124 2.92 54.48 -12.31
N ARG A 125 4.09 54.60 -12.96
CA ARG A 125 4.63 53.53 -13.81
C ARG A 125 4.87 52.24 -13.01
N THR A 126 5.44 52.36 -11.82
CA THR A 126 5.71 51.20 -10.94
C THR A 126 4.43 50.53 -10.49
N THR A 127 3.43 51.31 -10.05
CA THR A 127 2.10 50.80 -9.66
C THR A 127 1.40 50.09 -10.83
N SER A 128 1.52 50.63 -12.05
CA SER A 128 0.94 49.99 -13.24
C SER A 128 1.56 48.63 -13.52
N GLN A 129 2.89 48.52 -13.40
CA GLN A 129 3.60 47.25 -13.58
C GLN A 129 3.22 46.24 -12.49
N SER A 130 3.09 46.70 -11.24
CA SER A 130 2.66 45.86 -10.12
C SER A 130 1.23 45.35 -10.30
N ALA A 131 0.30 46.17 -10.80
CA ALA A 131 -1.06 45.74 -11.15
C ALA A 131 -1.07 44.67 -12.26
N GLU A 132 -0.25 44.83 -13.29
CA GLU A 132 -0.11 43.84 -14.36
C GLU A 132 0.44 42.51 -13.82
N ASN A 133 1.50 42.55 -13.02
CA ASN A 133 2.06 41.36 -12.37
C ASN A 133 1.03 40.69 -11.43
N LEU A 134 0.26 41.49 -10.69
CA LEU A 134 -0.80 40.99 -9.82
C LEU A 134 -1.90 40.30 -10.65
N SER A 135 -2.29 40.86 -11.80
CA SER A 135 -3.27 40.24 -12.70
C SER A 135 -2.80 38.85 -13.18
N LEU A 136 -1.53 38.72 -13.57
CA LEU A 136 -0.94 37.42 -13.95
C LEU A 136 -0.95 36.44 -12.77
N ALA A 137 -0.60 36.88 -11.57
CA ALA A 137 -0.61 36.05 -10.37
C ALA A 137 -2.03 35.56 -10.02
N ILE A 138 -3.06 36.40 -10.21
CA ILE A 138 -4.47 36.03 -10.01
C ILE A 138 -4.88 34.93 -11.00
N VAL A 139 -4.58 35.09 -12.29
CA VAL A 139 -4.91 34.07 -13.31
C VAL A 139 -4.27 32.72 -12.95
N GLN A 140 -3.00 32.73 -12.52
CA GLN A 140 -2.32 31.52 -12.09
C GLN A 140 -2.95 30.92 -10.83
N ALA A 141 -3.29 31.75 -9.84
CA ALA A 141 -3.95 31.29 -8.62
C ALA A 141 -5.33 30.68 -8.90
N THR A 142 -6.15 31.30 -9.76
CA THR A 142 -7.45 30.76 -10.17
C THR A 142 -7.30 29.40 -10.86
N ALA A 143 -6.35 29.25 -11.78
CA ALA A 143 -6.09 27.95 -12.42
C ALA A 143 -5.67 26.87 -11.41
N GLN A 144 -4.92 27.25 -10.37
CA GLN A 144 -4.51 26.32 -9.32
C GLN A 144 -5.68 25.94 -8.39
N ILE A 145 -6.60 26.86 -8.12
CA ILE A 145 -7.83 26.60 -7.38
C ILE A 145 -8.73 25.64 -8.17
N GLU A 146 -8.90 25.84 -9.48
CA GLU A 146 -9.66 24.91 -10.34
C GLU A 146 -9.06 23.49 -10.31
N SER A 147 -7.72 23.39 -10.41
CA SER A 147 -7.04 22.10 -10.27
C SER A 147 -7.26 21.46 -8.90
N MET A 148 -7.34 22.27 -7.84
CA MET A 148 -7.64 21.77 -6.49
C MET A 148 -9.05 21.21 -6.40
N SER A 149 -10.04 21.83 -7.05
CA SER A 149 -11.41 21.30 -7.13
C SER A 149 -11.45 19.93 -7.81
N THR A 150 -10.72 19.73 -8.91
CA THR A 150 -10.63 18.42 -9.58
C THR A 150 -10.00 17.36 -8.67
N VAL A 151 -8.90 17.68 -7.98
CA VAL A 151 -8.26 16.75 -7.04
C VAL A 151 -9.20 16.39 -5.88
N VAL A 152 -10.02 17.32 -5.41
CA VAL A 152 -11.02 17.05 -4.37
C VAL A 152 -12.11 16.09 -4.87
N GLU A 153 -12.56 16.22 -6.11
CA GLU A 153 -13.52 15.28 -6.73
C GLU A 153 -12.91 13.88 -6.81
N ASP A 154 -11.67 13.74 -7.27
CA ASP A 154 -10.94 12.47 -7.31
C ASP A 154 -10.81 11.84 -5.90
N ILE A 155 -10.56 12.66 -4.86
CA ILE A 155 -10.51 12.19 -3.47
C ILE A 155 -11.86 11.65 -3.02
N LEU A 156 -12.95 12.36 -3.32
CA LEU A 156 -14.31 11.94 -2.94
C LEU A 156 -14.71 10.64 -3.63
N ASP A 157 -14.41 10.50 -4.92
CA ASP A 157 -14.62 9.27 -5.68
C ASP A 157 -13.79 8.12 -5.08
N GLY A 158 -12.52 8.36 -4.75
CA GLY A 158 -11.66 7.41 -4.07
C GLY A 158 -12.20 6.97 -2.70
N VAL A 159 -12.79 7.89 -1.94
CA VAL A 159 -13.43 7.59 -0.65
C VAL A 159 -14.66 6.69 -0.83
N GLU A 160 -15.49 6.93 -1.83
CA GLU A 160 -16.66 6.08 -2.10
C GLU A 160 -16.23 4.68 -2.57
N GLN A 161 -15.22 4.59 -3.44
CA GLN A 161 -14.62 3.31 -3.81
C GLN A 161 -14.06 2.56 -2.60
N GLN A 162 -13.34 3.27 -1.71
CA GLN A 162 -12.77 2.71 -0.49
C GLN A 162 -13.87 2.16 0.44
N LYS A 163 -14.99 2.88 0.59
CA LYS A 163 -16.14 2.45 1.38
C LYS A 163 -16.77 1.17 0.81
N GLN A 164 -16.95 1.08 -0.51
CA GLN A 164 -17.47 -0.11 -1.16
C GLN A 164 -16.52 -1.31 -1.00
N ALA A 165 -15.22 -1.09 -1.21
CA ALA A 165 -14.19 -2.10 -1.01
C ALA A 165 -14.17 -2.61 0.44
N SER A 166 -14.21 -1.71 1.43
CA SER A 166 -14.29 -2.06 2.85
C SER A 166 -15.55 -2.87 3.18
N ALA A 167 -16.71 -2.50 2.65
CA ALA A 167 -17.95 -3.27 2.84
C ALA A 167 -17.85 -4.68 2.23
N GLN A 168 -17.20 -4.83 1.07
CA GLN A 168 -16.96 -6.13 0.46
C GLN A 168 -15.95 -6.97 1.25
N SER A 169 -14.91 -6.35 1.80
CA SER A 169 -13.95 -7.01 2.68
C SER A 169 -14.61 -7.55 3.95
N ILE A 170 -15.54 -6.80 4.56
CA ILE A 170 -16.35 -7.26 5.70
C ILE A 170 -17.15 -8.52 5.33
N LYS A 171 -17.84 -8.52 4.19
CA LYS A 171 -18.59 -9.70 3.73
C LYS A 171 -17.69 -10.91 3.50
N THR A 172 -16.49 -10.68 2.99
CA THR A 172 -15.52 -11.75 2.74
C THR A 172 -14.98 -12.32 4.04
N ALA A 173 -14.64 -11.46 5.00
CA ALA A 173 -14.21 -11.86 6.34
C ALA A 173 -15.30 -12.66 7.08
N ASP A 174 -16.56 -12.25 6.98
CA ASP A 174 -17.69 -12.99 7.58
C ASP A 174 -17.86 -14.38 6.98
N ARG A 175 -17.73 -14.52 5.65
CA ARG A 175 -17.71 -15.85 5.00
C ARG A 175 -16.55 -16.71 5.48
N MET A 176 -15.36 -16.14 5.60
CA MET A 176 -14.19 -16.87 6.12
C MET A 176 -14.44 -17.40 7.53
N LEU A 177 -15.05 -16.60 8.42
CA LEU A 177 -15.44 -17.08 9.75
C LEU A 177 -16.44 -18.25 9.68
N GLY A 178 -17.39 -18.19 8.75
CA GLY A 178 -18.31 -19.30 8.48
C GLY A 178 -17.58 -20.58 8.04
N ASP A 179 -16.66 -20.44 7.09
CA ASP A 179 -15.85 -21.55 6.58
C ASP A 179 -14.96 -22.16 7.67
N PHE A 180 -14.34 -21.33 8.52
CA PHE A 180 -13.53 -21.78 9.66
C PHE A 180 -14.35 -22.53 10.70
N LYS A 181 -15.58 -22.08 11.00
CA LYS A 181 -16.50 -22.82 11.87
C LYS A 181 -16.84 -24.19 11.29
N MET A 182 -17.12 -24.27 9.99
CA MET A 182 -17.38 -25.54 9.32
C MET A 182 -16.16 -26.45 9.35
N MET A 183 -14.97 -25.91 9.11
CA MET A 183 -13.71 -26.67 9.11
C MET A 183 -13.39 -27.22 10.50
N ARG A 184 -13.65 -26.45 11.57
CA ARG A 184 -13.54 -26.93 12.95
C ARG A 184 -14.54 -28.04 13.26
N SER A 185 -15.79 -27.91 12.83
CA SER A 185 -16.79 -28.98 12.97
C SER A 185 -16.36 -30.26 12.24
N LYS A 186 -15.86 -30.14 11.01
CA LYS A 186 -15.35 -31.28 10.23
C LYS A 186 -14.11 -31.91 10.88
N SER A 187 -13.22 -31.11 11.47
CA SER A 187 -12.05 -31.60 12.21
C SER A 187 -12.48 -32.42 13.43
N GLY A 188 -13.47 -31.94 14.19
CA GLY A 188 -14.07 -32.71 15.28
C GLY A 188 -14.67 -34.06 14.83
N HIS A 189 -15.41 -34.08 13.72
CA HIS A 189 -15.91 -35.34 13.14
C HIS A 189 -14.80 -36.27 12.66
N MET A 190 -13.72 -35.74 12.09
CA MET A 190 -12.57 -36.54 11.68
C MET A 190 -11.85 -37.16 12.88
N LEU A 191 -11.79 -36.44 14.01
CA LEU A 191 -11.20 -36.96 15.25
C LEU A 191 -12.04 -38.12 15.82
N GLU A 192 -13.37 -37.98 15.84
CA GLU A 192 -14.29 -39.06 16.24
C GLU A 192 -14.12 -40.30 15.34
N LEU A 193 -14.09 -40.10 14.01
CA LEU A 193 -13.88 -41.19 13.06
C LEU A 193 -12.52 -41.88 13.23
N SER A 194 -11.48 -41.11 13.57
CA SER A 194 -10.15 -41.65 13.86
C SER A 194 -10.16 -42.53 15.10
N GLY A 195 -10.90 -42.14 16.15
CA GLY A 195 -11.11 -42.97 17.33
C GLY A 195 -11.82 -44.30 17.01
N HIS A 196 -12.81 -44.26 16.11
CA HIS A 196 -13.43 -45.50 15.61
C HIS A 196 -12.43 -46.38 14.83
N MET A 197 -11.57 -45.79 13.99
CA MET A 197 -10.55 -46.55 13.27
C MET A 197 -9.54 -47.20 14.24
N GLU A 198 -9.08 -46.47 15.26
CA GLU A 198 -8.15 -47.01 16.27
C GLU A 198 -8.76 -48.23 16.96
N HIS A 199 -10.02 -48.15 17.40
CA HIS A 199 -10.72 -49.27 18.01
C HIS A 199 -10.91 -50.45 17.05
N SER A 200 -11.22 -50.19 15.77
CA SER A 200 -11.35 -51.26 14.76
C SER A 200 -10.02 -51.97 14.50
N VAL A 201 -8.90 -51.23 14.44
CA VAL A 201 -7.57 -51.81 14.27
C VAL A 201 -7.18 -52.66 15.49
N ASP A 202 -7.38 -52.14 16.70
CA ASP A 202 -7.10 -52.86 17.96
C ASP A 202 -7.90 -54.16 18.09
N SER A 203 -9.21 -54.10 17.80
CA SER A 203 -10.07 -55.28 17.79
C SER A 203 -9.63 -56.30 16.74
N THR A 204 -9.25 -55.85 15.54
CA THR A 204 -8.76 -56.73 14.47
C THR A 204 -7.43 -57.38 14.89
N GLN A 205 -6.53 -56.62 15.51
CA GLN A 205 -5.24 -57.12 15.97
C GLN A 205 -5.41 -58.18 17.06
N THR A 206 -6.36 -58.01 17.97
CA THR A 206 -6.74 -59.04 18.96
C THR A 206 -7.20 -60.34 18.29
N VAL A 207 -8.07 -60.24 17.27
CA VAL A 207 -8.55 -61.43 16.52
C VAL A 207 -7.40 -62.16 15.82
N PHE A 208 -6.51 -61.43 15.15
CA PHE A 208 -5.36 -62.03 14.46
C PHE A 208 -4.33 -62.61 15.42
N SER A 209 -4.14 -62.02 16.61
CA SER A 209 -3.31 -62.61 17.67
C SER A 209 -3.87 -63.96 18.11
N SER A 210 -5.18 -64.05 18.37
CA SER A 210 -5.82 -65.32 18.72
C SER A 210 -5.73 -66.35 17.59
N LEU A 211 -5.78 -65.92 16.33
CA LEU A 211 -5.61 -66.80 15.17
C LEU A 211 -4.18 -67.34 15.08
N MET A 212 -3.17 -66.52 15.39
CA MET A 212 -1.77 -66.95 15.47
C MET A 212 -1.57 -68.02 16.54
N ASP A 213 -2.14 -67.80 17.74
CA ASP A 213 -2.10 -68.77 18.83
C ASP A 213 -2.76 -70.10 18.41
N GLY A 214 -3.92 -70.03 17.74
CA GLY A 214 -4.62 -71.20 17.19
C GLY A 214 -3.81 -71.95 16.14
N MET A 215 -3.05 -71.26 15.28
CA MET A 215 -2.13 -71.90 14.32
C MET A 215 -0.97 -72.61 15.04
N GLY A 216 -0.48 -72.03 16.14
CA GLY A 216 0.52 -72.66 17.01
C GLY A 216 0.00 -73.96 17.64
N GLU A 217 -1.22 -73.95 18.17
CA GLU A 217 -1.87 -75.14 18.72
C GLU A 217 -2.11 -76.22 17.65
N LEU A 218 -2.57 -75.82 16.45
CA LEU A 218 -2.75 -76.73 15.32
C LEU A 218 -1.44 -77.40 14.92
N THR A 219 -0.34 -76.64 14.83
CA THR A 219 1.00 -77.17 14.52
C THR A 219 1.45 -78.19 15.57
N ALA A 220 1.27 -77.87 16.86
CA ALA A 220 1.61 -78.79 17.96
C ALA A 220 0.75 -80.07 17.94
N SER A 221 -0.55 -79.93 17.65
CA SER A 221 -1.48 -81.06 17.51
C SER A 221 -1.09 -81.97 16.34
N HIS A 222 -0.73 -81.39 15.19
CA HIS A 222 -0.29 -82.13 14.02
C HIS A 222 1.01 -82.89 14.27
N SER A 223 1.99 -82.25 14.92
CA SER A 223 3.24 -82.89 15.32
C SER A 223 2.99 -84.11 16.22
N ARG A 224 2.03 -84.00 17.15
CA ARG A 224 1.65 -85.11 18.02
C ARG A 224 0.98 -86.25 17.25
N SER A 225 0.10 -85.95 16.30
CA SER A 225 -0.51 -86.98 15.45
C SER A 225 0.50 -87.70 14.56
N GLN A 226 1.49 -86.99 13.99
CA GLN A 226 2.60 -87.61 13.26
C GLN A 226 3.37 -88.62 14.13
N GLN A 227 3.62 -88.30 15.40
CA GLN A 227 4.25 -89.23 16.35
C GLN A 227 3.38 -90.46 16.69
N VAL A 228 2.06 -90.33 16.66
CA VAL A 228 1.14 -91.47 16.86
C VAL A 228 1.11 -92.36 15.63
N ILE A 229 1.01 -91.76 14.43
CA ILE A 229 1.05 -92.48 13.16
C ILE A 229 2.36 -93.25 12.99
N ALA A 230 3.51 -92.64 13.30
CA ALA A 230 4.81 -93.31 13.25
C ALA A 230 4.91 -94.51 14.22
N ARG A 231 4.21 -94.45 15.36
CA ARG A 231 4.10 -95.59 16.28
C ARG A 231 3.22 -96.70 15.70
N LEU A 232 2.07 -96.34 15.12
CA LEU A 232 1.18 -97.29 14.45
C LEU A 232 1.87 -97.99 13.27
N GLU A 233 2.69 -97.28 12.50
CA GLU A 233 3.50 -97.85 11.42
C GLU A 233 4.43 -98.95 11.95
N LYS A 234 5.14 -98.66 13.04
CA LYS A 234 6.05 -99.60 13.69
C LYS A 234 5.30 -100.81 14.26
N GLU A 235 4.16 -100.59 14.90
CA GLU A 235 3.31 -101.67 15.44
C GLU A 235 2.76 -102.56 14.32
N ALA A 236 2.30 -101.98 13.20
CA ALA A 236 1.83 -102.73 12.04
C ALA A 236 2.95 -103.58 11.41
N SER A 237 4.16 -103.05 11.30
CA SER A 237 5.34 -103.81 10.83
C SER A 237 5.72 -104.95 11.79
N GLN A 238 5.59 -104.73 13.10
CA GLN A 238 5.80 -105.80 14.09
C GLN A 238 4.75 -106.91 13.98
N ILE A 239 3.48 -106.56 13.78
CA ILE A 239 2.41 -107.55 13.57
C ILE A 239 2.70 -108.38 12.32
N GLU A 240 3.12 -107.75 11.21
CA GLU A 240 3.52 -108.45 9.98
C GLU A 240 4.65 -109.47 10.21
N ALA A 241 5.68 -109.10 10.98
CA ALA A 241 6.77 -110.00 11.33
C ALA A 241 6.29 -111.20 12.17
N ILE A 242 5.40 -110.95 13.13
CA ILE A 242 4.81 -111.99 13.98
C ILE A 242 3.93 -112.92 13.13
N THR A 243 3.05 -112.38 12.28
CA THR A 243 2.15 -113.17 11.45
C THR A 243 2.92 -113.99 10.41
N SER A 244 4.02 -113.46 9.85
CA SER A 244 4.93 -114.25 9.01
C SER A 244 5.51 -115.44 9.78
N THR A 245 5.96 -115.23 11.01
CA THR A 245 6.50 -116.32 11.85
C THR A 245 5.42 -117.37 12.17
N VAL A 246 4.19 -116.94 12.47
CA VAL A 246 3.06 -117.85 12.74
C VAL A 246 2.68 -118.63 11.48
N LYS A 247 2.76 -118.01 10.29
CA LYS A 247 2.58 -118.69 9.00
C LYS A 247 3.58 -119.84 8.85
N ASP A 248 4.86 -119.55 9.09
CA ASP A 248 5.94 -120.54 8.97
C ASP A 248 5.74 -121.71 9.96
N ILE A 249 5.31 -121.41 11.19
CA ILE A 249 4.95 -122.42 12.19
C ILE A 249 3.76 -123.25 11.73
N ALA A 250 2.71 -122.62 11.19
CA ALA A 250 1.52 -123.31 10.70
C ALA A 250 1.84 -124.23 9.51
N GLU A 251 2.68 -123.79 8.57
CA GLU A 251 3.17 -124.59 7.44
C GLU A 251 4.03 -125.77 7.92
N GLN A 252 4.95 -125.55 8.85
CA GLN A 252 5.74 -126.61 9.47
C GLN A 252 4.85 -127.62 10.22
N THR A 253 3.85 -127.14 10.95
CA THR A 253 2.88 -127.98 11.68
C THR A 253 2.03 -128.79 10.70
N HIS A 254 1.64 -128.20 9.57
CA HIS A 254 0.92 -128.89 8.50
C HIS A 254 1.76 -130.04 7.91
N LEU A 255 3.06 -129.80 7.67
CA LEU A 255 3.99 -130.82 7.19
C LEU A 255 4.25 -131.92 8.22
N LEU A 256 4.43 -131.56 9.51
CA LEU A 256 4.59 -132.52 10.60
C LEU A 256 3.35 -133.40 10.77
N ALA A 257 2.16 -132.79 10.74
CA ALA A 257 0.90 -133.51 10.83
C ALA A 257 0.66 -134.41 9.61
N LEU A 258 1.06 -133.98 8.41
CA LEU A 258 1.04 -134.80 7.20
C LEU A 258 1.94 -136.04 7.36
N ASN A 259 3.19 -135.85 7.82
CA ASN A 259 4.11 -136.95 8.06
C ASN A 259 3.58 -137.92 9.14
N ALA A 260 2.97 -137.40 10.21
CA ALA A 260 2.36 -138.21 11.26
C ALA A 260 1.12 -138.98 10.75
N SER A 261 0.27 -138.37 9.91
CA SER A 261 -0.86 -139.05 9.27
C SER A 261 -0.40 -140.18 8.34
N ILE A 262 0.70 -139.98 7.60
CA ILE A 262 1.30 -141.01 6.74
C ILE A 262 1.80 -142.18 7.59
N GLU A 263 2.54 -141.91 8.67
CA GLU A 263 3.10 -142.98 9.51
C GLU A 263 2.02 -143.71 10.33
N ALA A 264 0.96 -143.00 10.74
CA ALA A 264 -0.21 -143.61 11.38
C ALA A 264 -0.99 -144.52 10.42
N ALA A 265 -1.12 -144.14 9.14
CA ALA A 265 -1.70 -145.00 8.11
C ALA A 265 -0.82 -146.24 7.83
N ARG A 266 0.51 -146.12 8.02
CA ARG A 266 1.49 -147.20 7.84
C ARG A 266 1.45 -148.23 8.98
N ALA A 267 1.06 -147.82 10.19
CA ALA A 267 0.94 -148.69 11.37
C ALA A 267 -0.32 -149.58 11.41
N GLY A 268 -1.25 -149.44 10.44
CA GLY A 268 -2.44 -150.30 10.34
C GLY A 268 -3.46 -150.07 11.46
N GLU A 269 -4.07 -151.13 11.99
CA GLU A 269 -5.15 -151.02 13.01
C GLU A 269 -4.71 -150.34 14.32
N GLU A 270 -3.44 -150.51 14.72
CA GLU A 270 -2.84 -149.89 15.92
C GLU A 270 -2.63 -148.36 15.78
N GLY A 271 -2.63 -147.84 14.56
CA GLY A 271 -2.39 -146.42 14.24
C GLY A 271 -3.66 -145.56 14.13
N ASN A 272 -4.85 -146.16 14.16
CA ASN A 272 -6.12 -145.46 13.89
C ASN A 272 -6.39 -144.26 14.81
N GLY A 273 -6.10 -144.39 16.12
CA GLY A 273 -6.25 -143.28 17.07
C GLY A 273 -5.30 -142.11 16.78
N PHE A 274 -4.05 -142.41 16.38
CA PHE A 274 -3.05 -141.41 16.00
C PHE A 274 -3.37 -140.74 14.66
N ALA A 275 -3.93 -141.49 13.70
CA ALA A 275 -4.32 -140.96 12.39
C ALA A 275 -5.40 -139.87 12.51
N VAL A 276 -6.39 -140.06 13.40
CA VAL A 276 -7.44 -139.07 13.68
C VAL A 276 -6.84 -137.79 14.27
N VAL A 277 -5.93 -137.92 15.25
CA VAL A 277 -5.26 -136.76 15.87
C VAL A 277 -4.41 -136.01 14.85
N ALA A 278 -3.62 -136.72 14.03
CA ALA A 278 -2.79 -136.11 13.00
C ALA A 278 -3.63 -135.39 11.92
N HIS A 279 -4.77 -135.96 11.51
CA HIS A 279 -5.69 -135.29 10.58
C HIS A 279 -6.30 -134.02 11.19
N GLN A 280 -6.64 -134.05 12.48
CA GLN A 280 -7.17 -132.88 13.20
C GLN A 280 -6.13 -131.76 13.33
N ILE A 281 -4.87 -132.10 13.65
CA ILE A 281 -3.75 -131.15 13.69
C ILE A 281 -3.51 -130.55 12.31
N ARG A 282 -3.55 -131.37 11.25
CA ARG A 282 -3.38 -130.90 9.86
C ARG A 282 -4.47 -129.90 9.46
N ALA A 283 -5.72 -130.18 9.82
CA ALA A 283 -6.86 -129.28 9.58
C ALA A 283 -6.70 -127.96 10.36
N LEU A 284 -6.31 -128.02 11.65
CA LEU A 284 -6.01 -126.84 12.47
C LEU A 284 -4.86 -126.00 11.90
N ALA A 285 -3.80 -126.64 11.41
CA ALA A 285 -2.67 -125.96 10.78
C ALA A 285 -3.05 -125.27 9.45
N ALA A 286 -3.89 -125.92 8.63
CA ALA A 286 -4.43 -125.30 7.42
C ALA A 286 -5.33 -124.09 7.73
N GLN A 287 -6.22 -124.22 8.73
CA GLN A 287 -7.06 -123.13 9.21
C GLN A 287 -6.23 -121.98 9.79
N SER A 288 -5.13 -122.28 10.49
CA SER A 288 -4.19 -121.28 11.00
C SER A 288 -3.49 -120.53 9.87
N THR A 289 -3.08 -121.24 8.81
CA THR A 289 -2.48 -120.63 7.61
C THR A 289 -3.46 -119.67 6.91
N GLU A 290 -4.71 -120.08 6.73
CA GLU A 290 -5.76 -119.23 6.16
C GLU A 290 -6.02 -117.99 7.03
N SER A 291 -6.11 -118.18 8.35
CA SER A 291 -6.32 -117.08 9.30
C SER A 291 -5.16 -116.07 9.26
N VAL A 292 -3.92 -116.55 9.17
CA VAL A 292 -2.73 -115.69 9.02
C VAL A 292 -2.73 -114.93 7.70
N GLN A 293 -3.17 -115.54 6.59
CA GLN A 293 -3.34 -114.83 5.32
C GLN A 293 -4.36 -113.69 5.43
N GLN A 294 -5.49 -113.93 6.12
CA GLN A 294 -6.48 -112.88 6.38
C GLN A 294 -5.90 -111.75 7.23
N ILE A 295 -5.13 -112.07 8.28
CA ILE A 295 -4.47 -111.05 9.11
C ILE A 295 -3.47 -110.24 8.27
N ASN A 296 -2.64 -110.88 7.44
CA ASN A 296 -1.70 -110.18 6.55
C ASN A 296 -2.41 -109.22 5.59
N ALA A 297 -3.56 -109.62 5.04
CA ALA A 297 -4.36 -108.75 4.18
C ALA A 297 -4.93 -107.52 4.93
N ILE A 298 -5.29 -107.68 6.21
CA ILE A 298 -5.71 -106.57 7.08
C ILE A 298 -4.53 -105.65 7.40
N VAL A 299 -3.38 -106.21 7.80
CA VAL A 299 -2.16 -105.47 8.14
C VAL A 299 -1.67 -104.66 6.94
N SER A 300 -1.62 -105.25 5.74
CA SER A 300 -1.23 -104.55 4.52
C SER A 300 -2.16 -103.38 4.20
N ARG A 301 -3.47 -103.53 4.43
CA ARG A 301 -4.45 -102.45 4.27
C ARG A 301 -4.23 -101.33 5.30
N VAL A 302 -3.97 -101.68 6.56
CA VAL A 302 -3.65 -100.72 7.62
C VAL A 302 -2.37 -99.95 7.30
N GLN A 303 -1.31 -100.63 6.82
CA GLN A 303 -0.08 -99.98 6.39
C GLN A 303 -0.33 -99.01 5.22
N SER A 304 -1.12 -99.40 4.22
CA SER A 304 -1.49 -98.50 3.11
C SER A 304 -2.25 -97.26 3.61
N GLN A 305 -3.17 -97.43 4.55
CA GLN A 305 -3.91 -96.31 5.16
C GLN A 305 -3.00 -95.40 6.00
N ILE A 306 -1.99 -95.96 6.67
CA ILE A 306 -0.98 -95.20 7.39
C ILE A 306 -0.18 -94.32 6.43
N VAL A 307 0.30 -94.88 5.30
CA VAL A 307 1.04 -94.11 4.28
C VAL A 307 0.21 -92.96 3.73
N GLU A 308 -1.05 -93.23 3.35
CA GLU A 308 -1.99 -92.19 2.90
C GLU A 308 -2.19 -91.11 3.96
N THR A 309 -2.35 -91.49 5.22
CA THR A 309 -2.52 -90.55 6.33
C THR A 309 -1.28 -89.68 6.55
N VAL A 310 -0.07 -90.25 6.43
CA VAL A 310 1.19 -89.49 6.51
C VAL A 310 1.28 -88.43 5.42
N GLU A 311 0.90 -88.78 4.18
CA GLU A 311 0.90 -87.84 3.06
C GLU A 311 -0.07 -86.68 3.29
N LEU A 312 -1.29 -86.98 3.76
CA LEU A 312 -2.29 -85.96 4.15
C LEU A 312 -1.77 -85.05 5.28
N MET A 313 -1.07 -85.62 6.28
CA MET A 313 -0.47 -84.82 7.36
C MET A 313 0.63 -83.89 6.86
N HIS A 314 1.48 -84.34 5.94
CA HIS A 314 2.49 -83.49 5.33
C HIS A 314 1.88 -82.30 4.58
N GLN A 315 0.85 -82.55 3.78
CA GLN A 315 0.12 -81.48 3.08
C GLN A 315 -0.49 -80.49 4.06
N GLN A 316 -1.11 -80.99 5.14
CA GLN A 316 -1.73 -80.14 6.15
C GLN A 316 -0.71 -79.33 6.96
N THR A 317 0.47 -79.86 7.28
CA THR A 317 1.57 -79.09 7.87
C THR A 317 2.00 -77.92 6.97
N SER A 318 2.16 -78.17 5.67
CA SER A 318 2.51 -77.11 4.71
C SER A 318 1.43 -76.03 4.63
N LEU A 319 0.15 -76.40 4.65
CA LEU A 319 -0.96 -75.45 4.66
C LEU A 319 -0.98 -74.59 5.93
N VAL A 320 -0.80 -75.19 7.11
CA VAL A 320 -0.77 -74.46 8.38
C VAL A 320 0.41 -73.49 8.43
N SER A 321 1.60 -73.91 7.95
CA SER A 321 2.77 -73.03 7.89
C SER A 321 2.54 -71.82 6.98
N ALA A 322 1.95 -72.05 5.79
CA ALA A 322 1.65 -70.96 4.86
C ALA A 322 0.60 -69.98 5.44
N GLU A 323 -0.38 -70.49 6.18
CA GLU A 323 -1.40 -69.65 6.80
C GLU A 323 -0.86 -68.87 8.01
N ALA A 324 0.07 -69.43 8.77
CA ALA A 324 0.79 -68.73 9.83
C ALA A 324 1.63 -67.56 9.28
N GLU A 325 2.33 -67.76 8.17
CA GLU A 325 3.08 -66.68 7.49
C GLU A 325 2.15 -65.56 7.00
N ARG A 326 1.00 -65.90 6.39
CA ARG A 326 0.00 -64.91 5.97
C ARG A 326 -0.55 -64.12 7.16
N THR A 327 -0.85 -64.80 8.26
CA THR A 327 -1.33 -64.18 9.50
C THR A 327 -0.30 -63.18 10.04
N SER A 328 0.99 -63.54 9.98
CA SER A 328 2.09 -62.65 10.40
C SER A 328 2.20 -61.41 9.52
N SER A 329 2.01 -61.55 8.20
CA SER A 329 1.97 -60.41 7.28
C SER A 329 0.79 -59.48 7.55
N VAL A 330 -0.36 -60.00 8.01
CA VAL A 330 -1.51 -59.16 8.38
C VAL A 330 -1.20 -58.35 9.65
N ASP A 331 -0.57 -58.95 10.68
CA ASP A 331 -0.17 -58.22 11.89
C ASP A 331 0.76 -57.04 11.57
N GLN A 332 1.74 -57.23 10.69
CA GLN A 332 2.61 -56.13 10.22
C GLN A 332 1.81 -55.01 9.53
N THR A 333 0.78 -55.37 8.75
CA THR A 333 -0.09 -54.41 8.07
C THR A 333 -0.95 -53.63 9.07
N LEU A 334 -1.48 -54.29 10.10
CA LEU A 334 -2.24 -53.65 11.18
C LEU A 334 -1.37 -52.68 11.99
N ASN A 335 -0.13 -53.06 12.30
CA ASN A 335 0.83 -52.16 12.96
C ASN A 335 1.09 -50.89 12.13
N ARG A 336 1.21 -51.03 10.80
CA ARG A 336 1.34 -49.89 9.89
C ARG A 336 0.06 -49.03 9.85
N LEU A 337 -1.12 -49.65 9.84
CA LEU A 337 -2.39 -48.91 9.91
C LEU A 337 -2.51 -48.11 11.21
N ASN A 338 -2.10 -48.68 12.35
CA ASN A 338 -2.05 -47.96 13.63
C ASN A 338 -1.15 -46.71 13.55
N ALA A 339 0.02 -46.81 12.91
CA ALA A 339 0.88 -45.65 12.70
C ALA A 339 0.22 -44.56 11.84
N ILE A 340 -0.47 -44.96 10.76
CA ILE A 340 -1.19 -44.04 9.87
C ILE A 340 -2.33 -43.34 10.63
N VAL A 341 -3.10 -44.06 11.45
CA VAL A 341 -4.18 -43.48 12.26
C VAL A 341 -3.62 -42.42 13.22
N ARG A 342 -2.49 -42.69 13.87
CA ARG A 342 -1.83 -41.71 14.76
C ARG A 342 -1.37 -40.46 14.02
N GLU A 343 -0.74 -40.61 12.86
CA GLU A 343 -0.32 -39.49 12.01
C GLU A 343 -1.53 -38.66 11.53
N PHE A 344 -2.65 -39.34 11.23
CA PHE A 344 -3.90 -38.69 10.85
C PHE A 344 -4.48 -37.85 11.99
N VAL A 345 -4.50 -38.38 13.22
CA VAL A 345 -4.92 -37.62 14.42
C VAL A 345 -4.05 -36.39 14.64
N GLU A 346 -2.73 -36.51 14.49
CA GLU A 346 -1.83 -35.38 14.65
C GLU A 346 -2.05 -34.31 13.58
N SER A 347 -2.27 -34.73 12.33
CA SER A 347 -2.62 -33.82 11.22
C SER A 347 -3.91 -33.04 11.49
N ILE A 348 -4.90 -33.68 12.11
CA ILE A 348 -6.16 -33.01 12.51
C ILE A 348 -5.88 -31.96 13.59
N ARG A 349 -5.02 -32.24 14.58
CA ARG A 349 -4.65 -31.25 15.62
C ARG A 349 -3.96 -30.03 15.04
N THR A 350 -2.97 -30.23 14.17
CA THR A 350 -2.30 -29.13 13.48
C THR A 350 -3.30 -28.30 12.65
N MET A 351 -4.29 -28.97 12.03
CA MET A 351 -5.37 -28.27 11.33
C MET A 351 -6.19 -27.40 12.29
N GLU A 352 -6.63 -27.92 13.45
CA GLU A 352 -7.39 -27.14 14.44
C GLU A 352 -6.62 -25.91 14.96
N GLU A 353 -5.32 -26.05 15.20
CA GLU A 353 -4.44 -24.92 15.56
C GLU A 353 -4.41 -23.86 14.46
N ALA A 354 -4.21 -24.28 13.21
CA ALA A 354 -4.21 -23.37 12.05
C ALA A 354 -5.56 -22.65 11.86
N VAL A 355 -6.70 -23.36 12.06
CA VAL A 355 -8.03 -22.75 12.00
C VAL A 355 -8.22 -21.71 13.11
N THR A 356 -7.71 -21.99 14.31
CA THR A 356 -7.77 -21.06 15.43
C THR A 356 -6.94 -19.80 15.16
N GLU A 357 -5.72 -19.96 14.65
CA GLU A 357 -4.87 -18.83 14.26
C GLU A 357 -5.53 -17.99 13.16
N GLN A 358 -6.08 -18.62 12.14
CA GLN A 358 -6.76 -17.93 11.05
C GLN A 358 -8.00 -17.17 11.50
N THR A 359 -8.74 -17.70 12.48
CA THR A 359 -9.87 -16.99 13.09
C THR A 359 -9.41 -15.69 13.74
N ASN A 360 -8.31 -15.72 14.52
CA ASN A 360 -7.75 -14.52 15.15
C ASN A 360 -7.25 -13.50 14.10
N ARG A 361 -6.67 -13.97 12.99
CA ARG A 361 -6.24 -13.08 11.89
C ARG A 361 -7.43 -12.39 11.21
N VAL A 362 -8.57 -13.07 11.09
CA VAL A 362 -9.79 -12.47 10.56
C VAL A 362 -10.33 -11.40 11.52
N ASP A 363 -10.29 -11.63 12.83
CA ASP A 363 -10.67 -10.60 13.82
C ASP A 363 -9.80 -9.35 13.72
N GLN A 364 -8.47 -9.51 13.57
CA GLN A 364 -7.56 -8.39 13.31
C GLN A 364 -7.89 -7.66 12.00
N THR A 365 -8.30 -8.40 10.98
CA THR A 365 -8.73 -7.83 9.69
C THR A 365 -9.98 -6.97 9.86
N PHE A 366 -10.94 -7.38 10.69
CA PHE A 366 -12.10 -6.55 11.02
C PHE A 366 -11.71 -5.22 11.67
N GLU A 367 -10.81 -5.25 12.64
CA GLU A 367 -10.32 -4.02 13.29
C GLU A 367 -9.66 -3.08 12.27
N GLN A 368 -8.85 -3.61 11.36
CA GLN A 368 -8.21 -2.83 10.29
C GLN A 368 -9.23 -2.22 9.33
N ILE A 369 -10.24 -3.00 8.91
CA ILE A 369 -11.30 -2.48 8.03
C ILE A 369 -12.08 -1.36 8.74
N HIS A 370 -12.38 -1.51 10.03
CA HIS A 370 -13.06 -0.47 10.79
C HIS A 370 -12.24 0.83 10.87
N ARG A 371 -10.92 0.73 11.09
CA ARG A 371 -10.01 1.90 11.04
C ARG A 371 -10.01 2.57 9.65
N ILE A 372 -10.02 1.78 8.57
CA ILE A 372 -10.11 2.30 7.20
C ILE A 372 -11.43 3.05 6.98
N GLN A 373 -12.56 2.54 7.49
CA GLN A 373 -13.85 3.22 7.39
C GLN A 373 -13.86 4.55 8.16
N GLN A 374 -13.27 4.60 9.36
CA GLN A 374 -13.11 5.85 10.12
C GLN A 374 -12.26 6.87 9.36
N MET A 375 -11.13 6.42 8.79
CA MET A 375 -10.25 7.28 8.00
C MET A 375 -10.92 7.78 6.71
N SER A 376 -11.74 6.95 6.08
CA SER A 376 -12.55 7.34 4.91
C SER A 376 -13.54 8.46 5.26
N GLY A 377 -14.17 8.39 6.44
CA GLY A 377 -15.01 9.47 6.95
C GLY A 377 -14.25 10.78 7.16
N ALA A 378 -13.05 10.70 7.75
CA ALA A 378 -12.18 11.87 7.95
C ALA A 378 -11.69 12.48 6.62
N PHE A 379 -11.39 11.66 5.61
CA PHE A 379 -11.03 12.14 4.28
C PHE A 379 -12.20 12.82 3.57
N SER A 380 -13.43 12.28 3.68
CA SER A 380 -14.62 12.95 3.14
C SER A 380 -14.83 14.33 3.77
N GLU A 381 -14.70 14.44 5.09
CA GLU A 381 -14.82 15.73 5.79
C GLU A 381 -13.70 16.70 5.37
N GLY A 382 -12.46 16.21 5.28
CA GLY A 382 -11.32 17.00 4.83
C GLY A 382 -11.48 17.51 3.39
N ALA A 383 -11.91 16.64 2.48
CA ALA A 383 -12.20 16.99 1.09
C ALA A 383 -13.30 18.07 1.01
N HIS A 384 -14.36 17.94 1.82
CA HIS A 384 -15.42 18.95 1.86
C HIS A 384 -14.93 20.32 2.38
N LYS A 385 -14.03 20.34 3.38
CA LYS A 385 -13.41 21.59 3.86
C LYS A 385 -12.56 22.26 2.78
N ILE A 386 -11.78 21.47 2.03
CA ILE A 386 -10.97 21.99 0.92
C ILE A 386 -11.87 22.53 -0.19
N TYR A 387 -12.98 21.84 -0.52
CA TYR A 387 -13.95 22.32 -1.50
C TYR A 387 -14.50 23.70 -1.13
N THR A 388 -14.95 23.88 0.12
CA THR A 388 -15.46 25.17 0.60
C THR A 388 -14.39 26.26 0.56
N ALA A 389 -13.16 25.95 1.00
CA ALA A 389 -12.05 26.89 0.94
C ALA A 389 -11.70 27.30 -0.50
N ALA A 390 -11.69 26.36 -1.45
CA ALA A 390 -11.47 26.64 -2.87
C ALA A 390 -12.54 27.61 -3.43
N HIS A 391 -13.80 27.43 -3.01
CA HIS A 391 -14.89 28.30 -3.43
C HIS A 391 -14.75 29.72 -2.88
N GLU A 392 -14.39 29.85 -1.59
CA GLU A 392 -14.12 31.14 -0.96
C GLU A 392 -12.91 31.85 -1.59
N GLU A 393 -11.81 31.12 -1.84
CA GLU A 393 -10.62 31.68 -2.52
C GLU A 393 -10.93 32.15 -3.94
N THR A 394 -11.80 31.45 -4.67
CA THR A 394 -12.24 31.90 -6.00
C THR A 394 -12.94 33.26 -5.93
N ALA A 395 -13.82 33.46 -4.95
CA ALA A 395 -14.51 34.75 -4.75
C ALA A 395 -13.52 35.87 -4.41
N ILE A 396 -12.53 35.58 -3.55
CA ILE A 396 -11.45 36.53 -3.20
C ILE A 396 -10.64 36.89 -4.46
N MET A 397 -10.27 35.92 -5.30
CA MET A 397 -9.52 36.18 -6.53
C MET A 397 -10.29 37.07 -7.51
N GLN A 398 -11.62 36.92 -7.60
CA GLN A 398 -12.47 37.82 -8.40
C GLN A 398 -12.46 39.25 -7.85
N GLU A 399 -12.54 39.43 -6.53
CA GLU A 399 -12.48 40.74 -5.88
C GLU A 399 -11.12 41.44 -6.06
N ILE A 400 -10.01 40.69 -5.90
CA ILE A 400 -8.66 41.20 -6.15
C ILE A 400 -8.51 41.55 -7.64
N SER A 401 -9.08 40.75 -8.55
CA SER A 401 -9.03 41.02 -10.00
C SER A 401 -9.71 42.34 -10.34
N SER A 402 -10.92 42.57 -9.81
CA SER A 402 -11.63 43.84 -9.96
C SER A 402 -10.82 45.01 -9.41
N SER A 403 -10.25 44.86 -8.21
CA SER A 403 -9.44 45.91 -7.57
C SER A 403 -8.16 46.24 -8.35
N SER A 404 -7.53 45.22 -8.96
CA SER A 404 -6.33 45.39 -9.80
C SER A 404 -6.66 46.13 -11.11
N GLU A 405 -7.82 45.85 -11.71
CA GLU A 405 -8.29 46.59 -12.90
C GLU A 405 -8.61 48.05 -12.55
N ASP A 406 -9.27 48.32 -11.42
CA ASP A 406 -9.51 49.68 -10.94
C ASP A 406 -8.20 50.45 -10.70
N LEU A 407 -7.20 49.79 -10.08
CA LEU A 407 -5.86 50.35 -9.89
C LEU A 407 -5.22 50.70 -11.24
N LYS A 408 -5.29 49.80 -12.22
CA LYS A 408 -4.75 50.01 -13.56
C LYS A 408 -5.43 51.17 -14.27
N VAL A 409 -6.75 51.29 -14.20
CA VAL A 409 -7.51 52.42 -14.76
C VAL A 409 -7.09 53.74 -14.11
N LEU A 410 -7.00 53.79 -12.78
CA LEU A 410 -6.59 54.98 -12.03
C LEU A 410 -5.16 55.40 -12.41
N THR A 411 -4.26 54.42 -12.49
CA THR A 411 -2.85 54.63 -12.81
C THR A 411 -2.68 55.14 -14.25
N ASN A 412 -3.43 54.58 -15.20
CA ASN A 412 -3.48 55.08 -16.57
C ASN A 412 -4.00 56.52 -16.66
N LYS A 413 -5.04 56.86 -15.88
CA LYS A 413 -5.58 58.22 -15.80
C LYS A 413 -4.57 59.21 -15.22
N LEU A 414 -3.83 58.84 -14.17
CA LEU A 414 -2.75 59.64 -13.61
C LEU A 414 -1.60 59.81 -14.61
N MET A 415 -1.19 58.75 -15.30
CA MET A 415 -0.14 58.79 -16.33
C MET A 415 -0.51 59.71 -17.49
N MET A 416 -1.77 59.72 -17.92
CA MET A 416 -2.24 60.66 -18.95
C MET A 416 -2.19 62.11 -18.47
N LYS A 417 -2.58 62.37 -17.20
CA LYS A 417 -2.51 63.72 -16.63
C LYS A 417 -1.08 64.22 -16.46
N THR A 418 -0.13 63.36 -16.08
CA THR A 418 1.28 63.76 -15.94
C THR A 418 1.96 63.94 -17.30
N ARG A 419 1.62 63.14 -18.33
CA ARG A 419 2.12 63.32 -19.71
C ARG A 419 1.70 64.64 -20.36
N GLY A 420 0.56 65.20 -19.96
CA GLY A 420 0.09 66.50 -20.43
C GLY A 420 0.90 67.69 -19.91
N ILE A 421 1.84 67.46 -18.99
CA ILE A 421 2.68 68.48 -18.39
C ILE A 421 4.07 68.35 -18.99
N ASN A 422 4.52 69.39 -19.69
CA ASN A 422 5.85 69.43 -20.29
C ASN A 422 6.85 69.89 -19.24
N TYR A 423 7.51 68.95 -18.57
CA TYR A 423 8.50 69.24 -17.53
C TYR A 423 9.93 68.84 -17.89
N ASN A 424 10.15 68.29 -19.10
CA ASN A 424 11.47 67.85 -19.56
C ASN A 424 12.34 69.02 -20.02
#